data_AF-A0A1L0E2I3-F1
#
_entry.id   AF-A0A1L0E2I3-F1
#
_cell.length_a   1.000
_cell.length_b   1.000
_cell.length_c   1.000
_cell.angle_alpha   90.00
_cell.angle_beta   90.00
_cell.angle_gamma   90.00
#
_symmetry.space_group_name_H-M   'P 1'
#
loop_
_entity.id
_entity.type
_entity.pdbx_description
1 polymer ?
#
loop_
_entity_poly.entity_id
_entity_poly.type
_entity_poly.pdbx_seq_one_letter_code
_entity_poly.pdbx_strand_id
1 'polypeptide(L)'
;MADTDYLTKDALFAQIPQDSDATIEHFYDPEYTTSASNQQLIDCTYDVLKNGQLTMEETLKVWELRLTLTLFNDQLHLAKREAIALNNALYMRENPNAQPPPPSRIHSNSSLSDTSSQTRAPPLTFVFPLPKNNNGLIGYRLLLMILRLKSVPNLILVNELYKMCYQMRLKGASSEAVKVQAKLTNLSYEVIMVLTITRNYFTLLSFLASLRHDIGIKSEFEGRASHDKMFYSNVCLLQVLTTLMVWSKEKSKEEFDQLPQDVVDIFTLVEDTSLVLLKHVLLCVPPVVGGADLHDNLETGAMPTLAEIADLVWNKKILARTICCTLATWELSNVFRTELVEEEGQLRLVVEVVPLLDSKLEQVYAIIMPRWGKYINKVYGIE
;
A
#
# COMPACT_ATOMS: atom_id res chain seq x y z
N MET A 1 17.82 4.68 -27.81
CA MET A 1 18.44 5.53 -26.78
C MET A 1 17.71 6.88 -26.57
N ALA A 2 16.51 7.10 -27.12
CA ALA A 2 15.76 8.38 -26.96
C ALA A 2 14.39 8.21 -26.26
N ASP A 3 14.10 7.04 -25.67
CA ASP A 3 12.75 6.72 -25.18
C ASP A 3 12.56 6.99 -23.68
N THR A 4 13.62 7.27 -22.93
CA THR A 4 13.57 7.50 -21.46
C THR A 4 13.89 8.93 -21.05
N ASP A 5 14.35 9.80 -21.96
CA ASP A 5 14.79 11.19 -21.66
C ASP A 5 13.74 12.04 -20.92
N TYR A 6 12.46 11.75 -21.12
CA TYR A 6 11.38 12.46 -20.43
C TYR A 6 11.25 12.06 -18.96
N LEU A 7 11.77 10.89 -18.57
CA LEU A 7 11.78 10.32 -17.21
C LEU A 7 13.04 10.68 -16.41
N THR A 8 13.99 11.41 -17.00
CA THR A 8 15.25 11.82 -16.37
C THR A 8 15.36 13.33 -16.15
N LYS A 9 14.24 14.05 -16.38
CA LYS A 9 14.15 15.50 -16.21
C LYS A 9 14.15 15.89 -14.73
N ASP A 10 14.92 16.94 -14.40
CA ASP A 10 15.05 17.43 -13.01
C ASP A 10 13.70 17.83 -12.40
N ALA A 11 12.76 18.30 -13.22
CA ALA A 11 11.41 18.65 -12.80
C ALA A 11 10.58 17.47 -12.23
N LEU A 12 11.01 16.23 -12.44
CA LEU A 12 10.38 15.05 -11.85
C LEU A 12 10.82 14.80 -10.41
N PHE A 13 11.98 15.32 -10.03
CA PHE A 13 12.58 15.08 -8.73
C PHE A 13 12.17 16.18 -7.76
N ALA A 14 11.72 15.76 -6.59
CA ALA A 14 11.37 16.67 -5.51
C ALA A 14 12.65 17.24 -4.88
N GLN A 15 13.68 16.42 -4.75
CA GLN A 15 14.94 16.81 -4.18
C GLN A 15 16.07 16.40 -5.11
N ILE A 16 16.94 17.36 -5.39
CA ILE A 16 18.18 17.15 -6.13
C ILE A 16 19.29 17.03 -5.07
N PRO A 17 20.11 15.96 -5.10
CA PRO A 17 21.24 15.80 -4.20
C PRO A 17 22.17 17.01 -4.30
N GLN A 18 22.57 17.59 -3.15
CA GLN A 18 23.48 18.75 -3.11
C GLN A 18 24.94 18.28 -3.02
N ASP A 19 25.22 17.25 -2.23
CA ASP A 19 26.55 16.66 -1.99
C ASP A 19 26.39 15.15 -1.75
N SER A 20 26.35 14.35 -2.82
CA SER A 20 26.31 12.89 -2.70
C SER A 20 27.72 12.33 -2.95
N ASP A 21 28.31 11.74 -1.91
CA ASP A 21 29.56 10.97 -2.03
C ASP A 21 29.35 9.59 -2.67
N ALA A 22 28.10 9.20 -2.93
CA ALA A 22 27.76 7.88 -3.42
C ALA A 22 27.84 7.83 -4.95
N THR A 23 28.71 6.95 -5.50
CA THR A 23 28.76 6.71 -6.95
C THR A 23 27.61 5.81 -7.41
N ILE A 24 27.36 5.81 -8.72
CA ILE A 24 26.41 4.90 -9.37
C ILE A 24 26.75 3.43 -9.06
N GLU A 25 28.04 3.07 -8.94
CA GLU A 25 28.43 1.68 -8.65
C GLU A 25 28.02 1.24 -7.25
N HIS A 26 28.04 2.15 -6.26
CA HIS A 26 27.57 1.84 -4.90
C HIS A 26 26.11 1.41 -4.87
N PHE A 27 25.27 1.95 -5.77
CA PHE A 27 23.87 1.53 -5.85
C PHE A 27 23.72 0.05 -6.20
N TYR A 28 24.66 -0.51 -6.97
CA TYR A 28 24.63 -1.90 -7.40
C TYR A 28 25.47 -2.83 -6.51
N ASP A 29 26.11 -2.30 -5.48
CA ASP A 29 26.83 -3.07 -4.48
C ASP A 29 25.87 -3.57 -3.39
N PRO A 30 25.71 -4.90 -3.21
CA PRO A 30 24.86 -5.47 -2.18
C PRO A 30 25.24 -5.06 -0.76
N GLU A 31 26.54 -4.92 -0.46
CA GLU A 31 27.02 -4.57 0.88
C GLU A 31 26.65 -3.12 1.22
N TYR A 32 26.88 -2.21 0.26
CA TYR A 32 26.45 -0.82 0.38
C TYR A 32 24.94 -0.72 0.48
N THR A 33 24.19 -1.36 -0.43
CA THR A 33 22.72 -1.27 -0.46
C THR A 33 22.08 -1.74 0.84
N THR A 34 22.66 -2.75 1.48
CA THR A 34 22.18 -3.29 2.76
C THR A 34 22.42 -2.34 3.92
N SER A 35 23.59 -1.69 3.96
CA SER A 35 24.03 -0.87 5.10
C SER A 35 23.69 0.62 4.98
N ALA A 36 23.48 1.13 3.77
CA ALA A 36 23.22 2.53 3.50
C ALA A 36 21.86 3.00 4.07
N SER A 37 21.84 4.27 4.49
CA SER A 37 20.61 4.95 4.90
C SER A 37 19.64 5.11 3.72
N ASN A 38 18.34 5.24 4.01
CA ASN A 38 17.35 5.47 2.96
C ASN A 38 17.66 6.74 2.15
N GLN A 39 18.16 7.81 2.78
CA GLN A 39 18.53 9.05 2.07
C GLN A 39 19.67 8.83 1.07
N GLN A 40 20.72 8.11 1.45
CA GLN A 40 21.82 7.79 0.53
C GLN A 40 21.33 6.98 -0.68
N LEU A 41 20.45 6.00 -0.44
CA LEU A 41 19.86 5.22 -1.53
C LEU A 41 18.95 6.07 -2.43
N ILE A 42 18.19 7.02 -1.88
CA ILE A 42 17.41 7.99 -2.65
C ILE A 42 18.34 8.81 -3.55
N ASP A 43 19.45 9.30 -3.02
CA ASP A 43 20.42 10.09 -3.80
C ASP A 43 21.03 9.24 -4.92
N CYS A 44 21.43 7.99 -4.64
CA CYS A 44 21.88 7.04 -5.66
C CYS A 44 20.86 6.82 -6.78
N THR A 45 19.55 6.71 -6.46
CA THR A 45 18.52 6.54 -7.51
C THR A 45 18.47 7.73 -8.47
N TYR A 46 18.76 8.95 -7.99
CA TYR A 46 18.82 10.14 -8.85
C TYR A 46 19.95 9.98 -9.87
N ASP A 47 21.17 9.68 -9.42
CA ASP A 47 22.33 9.55 -10.30
C ASP A 47 22.18 8.41 -11.31
N VAL A 48 21.63 7.28 -10.86
CA VAL A 48 21.33 6.11 -11.70
C VAL A 48 20.32 6.48 -12.81
N LEU A 49 19.27 7.24 -12.49
CA LEU A 49 18.29 7.71 -13.48
C LEU A 49 18.91 8.72 -14.46
N LYS A 50 19.81 9.59 -13.99
CA LYS A 50 20.45 10.62 -14.82
C LYS A 50 21.51 10.07 -15.78
N ASN A 51 22.08 8.89 -15.52
CA ASN A 51 23.11 8.27 -16.36
C ASN A 51 22.61 7.89 -17.78
N GLY A 52 21.29 7.71 -17.97
CA GLY A 52 20.70 7.48 -19.30
C GLY A 52 21.04 6.12 -19.94
N GLN A 53 21.65 5.21 -19.20
CA GLN A 53 22.03 3.86 -19.67
C GLN A 53 20.94 2.80 -19.46
N LEU A 54 19.87 3.15 -18.75
CA LEU A 54 18.78 2.22 -18.41
C LEU A 54 17.80 2.04 -19.56
N THR A 55 17.29 0.82 -19.71
CA THR A 55 16.09 0.55 -20.49
C THR A 55 14.86 1.23 -19.84
N MET A 56 13.76 1.32 -20.57
CA MET A 56 12.49 1.87 -20.05
C MET A 56 11.99 1.09 -18.82
N GLU A 57 12.09 -0.24 -18.84
CA GLU A 57 11.67 -1.09 -17.73
C GLU A 57 12.55 -0.88 -16.50
N GLU A 58 13.87 -0.83 -16.66
CA GLU A 58 14.80 -0.54 -15.56
C GLU A 58 14.60 0.86 -15.01
N THR A 59 14.37 1.85 -15.88
CA THR A 59 14.07 3.24 -15.47
C THR A 59 12.84 3.30 -14.58
N LEU A 60 11.75 2.63 -14.98
CA LEU A 60 10.54 2.55 -14.16
C LEU A 60 10.76 1.80 -12.85
N LYS A 61 11.59 0.75 -12.86
CA LYS A 61 11.92 -0.01 -11.65
C LYS A 61 12.75 0.79 -10.66
N VAL A 62 13.69 1.63 -11.14
CA VAL A 62 14.41 2.58 -10.29
C VAL A 62 13.47 3.65 -9.74
N TRP A 63 12.50 4.14 -10.51
CA TRP A 63 11.44 5.02 -10.00
C TRP A 63 10.60 4.35 -8.90
N GLU A 64 10.29 3.05 -9.04
CA GLU A 64 9.60 2.29 -8.00
C GLU A 64 10.43 2.24 -6.70
N LEU A 65 11.73 1.95 -6.82
CA LEU A 65 12.65 1.94 -5.68
C LEU A 65 12.76 3.31 -5.02
N ARG A 66 12.91 4.37 -5.82
CA ARG A 66 13.00 5.74 -5.33
C ARG A 66 11.78 6.12 -4.50
N LEU A 67 10.57 5.96 -5.05
CA LEU A 67 9.33 6.30 -4.35
C LEU A 67 9.17 5.47 -3.06
N THR A 68 9.56 4.19 -3.10
CA THR A 68 9.55 3.29 -1.93
C THR A 68 10.51 3.78 -0.84
N LEU A 69 11.75 4.11 -1.20
CA LEU A 69 12.75 4.63 -0.27
C LEU A 69 12.34 5.97 0.33
N THR A 70 11.76 6.86 -0.48
CA THR A 70 11.24 8.17 -0.02
C THR A 70 10.11 7.97 1.00
N LEU A 71 9.24 6.96 0.82
CA LEU A 71 8.27 6.58 1.85
C LEU A 71 8.96 6.07 3.11
N PHE A 72 9.92 5.15 2.98
CA PHE A 72 10.68 4.62 4.12
C PHE A 72 11.42 5.70 4.91
N ASN A 73 11.80 6.80 4.25
CA ASN A 73 12.50 7.95 4.84
C ASN A 73 11.56 9.02 5.45
N ASP A 74 10.27 8.72 5.66
CA ASP A 74 9.28 9.64 6.26
C ASP A 74 9.04 10.92 5.43
N GLN A 75 9.35 10.86 4.14
CA GLN A 75 9.22 11.97 3.20
C GLN A 75 7.97 11.83 2.32
N LEU A 76 6.81 11.49 2.92
CA LEU A 76 5.56 11.27 2.20
C LEU A 76 5.21 12.43 1.25
N HIS A 77 5.39 13.68 1.68
CA HIS A 77 5.12 14.85 0.86
C HIS A 77 6.00 14.92 -0.41
N LEU A 78 7.28 14.51 -0.31
CA LEU A 78 8.18 14.43 -1.47
C LEU A 78 7.77 13.28 -2.38
N ALA A 79 7.48 12.09 -1.81
CA ALA A 79 7.01 10.93 -2.58
C ALA A 79 5.73 11.26 -3.37
N LYS A 80 4.77 11.97 -2.77
CA LYS A 80 3.57 12.45 -3.46
C LYS A 80 3.90 13.37 -4.63
N ARG A 81 4.80 14.34 -4.43
CA ARG A 81 5.22 15.28 -5.49
C ARG A 81 5.89 14.54 -6.66
N GLU A 82 6.83 13.65 -6.38
CA GLU A 82 7.52 12.88 -7.42
C GLU A 82 6.56 11.93 -8.15
N ALA A 83 5.66 11.26 -7.43
CA ALA A 83 4.68 10.38 -8.04
C ALA A 83 3.71 11.12 -8.98
N ILE A 84 3.30 12.34 -8.63
CA ILE A 84 2.48 13.19 -9.50
C ILE A 84 3.27 13.60 -10.75
N ALA A 85 4.51 14.06 -10.57
CA ALA A 85 5.35 14.47 -11.68
C ALA A 85 5.60 13.29 -12.65
N LEU A 86 5.93 12.11 -12.10
CA LEU A 86 6.10 10.87 -12.84
C LEU A 86 4.80 10.45 -13.55
N ASN A 87 3.66 10.45 -12.86
CA ASN A 87 2.35 10.17 -13.47
C ASN A 87 2.08 11.07 -14.67
N ASN A 88 2.30 12.37 -14.50
CA ASN A 88 2.05 13.36 -15.55
C ASN A 88 2.98 13.15 -16.75
N ALA A 89 4.25 12.85 -16.51
CA ALA A 89 5.22 12.57 -17.55
C ALA A 89 4.83 11.33 -18.37
N LEU A 90 4.45 10.24 -17.68
CA LEU A 90 3.98 9.01 -18.30
C LEU A 90 2.68 9.23 -19.09
N TYR A 91 1.72 9.94 -18.50
CA TYR A 91 0.44 10.22 -19.16
C TYR A 91 0.61 11.08 -20.41
N MET A 92 1.42 12.14 -20.36
CA MET A 92 1.67 13.03 -21.49
C MET A 92 2.44 12.33 -22.60
N ARG A 93 3.30 11.37 -22.27
CA ARG A 93 3.97 10.53 -23.28
C ARG A 93 2.95 9.68 -24.07
N GLU A 94 1.97 9.10 -23.39
CA GLU A 94 0.89 8.35 -24.05
C GLU A 94 -0.13 9.24 -24.76
N ASN A 95 -0.29 10.49 -24.31
CA ASN A 95 -1.28 11.44 -24.81
C ASN A 95 -0.65 12.81 -25.11
N PRO A 96 0.16 12.96 -26.18
CA PRO A 96 0.92 14.18 -26.46
C PRO A 96 0.08 15.45 -26.62
N ASN A 97 -1.19 15.29 -27.01
CA ASN A 97 -2.13 16.38 -27.26
C ASN A 97 -3.13 16.61 -26.12
N ALA A 98 -2.92 16.00 -24.95
CA ALA A 98 -3.82 16.18 -23.81
C ALA A 98 -3.78 17.61 -23.30
N GLN A 99 -4.95 18.20 -23.08
CA GLN A 99 -5.06 19.49 -22.42
C GLN A 99 -4.82 19.32 -20.91
N PRO A 100 -4.13 20.27 -20.25
CA PRO A 100 -3.95 20.21 -18.81
C PRO A 100 -5.31 20.23 -18.11
N PRO A 101 -5.56 19.31 -17.16
CA PRO A 101 -6.78 19.34 -16.36
C PRO A 101 -6.85 20.64 -15.54
N PRO A 102 -8.00 21.00 -14.99
CA PRO A 102 -8.06 22.10 -14.02
C PRO A 102 -7.07 21.84 -12.87
N PRO A 103 -6.38 22.87 -12.36
CA PRO A 103 -5.39 22.68 -11.32
C PRO A 103 -6.03 22.13 -10.04
N SER A 104 -5.51 21.04 -9.52
CA SER A 104 -5.99 20.42 -8.29
C SER A 104 -5.24 21.01 -7.10
N ARG A 105 -5.97 21.57 -6.12
CA ARG A 105 -5.38 21.90 -4.82
C ARG A 105 -5.22 20.61 -4.02
N ILE A 106 -4.00 20.09 -3.96
CA ILE A 106 -3.66 19.06 -2.98
C ILE A 106 -3.51 19.78 -1.65
N HIS A 107 -4.52 19.65 -0.78
CA HIS A 107 -4.44 20.13 0.59
C HIS A 107 -3.46 19.24 1.36
N SER A 108 -2.19 19.64 1.40
CA SER A 108 -1.26 19.17 2.43
C SER A 108 -1.74 19.70 3.78
N ASN A 109 -2.45 18.88 4.55
CA ASN A 109 -2.80 19.18 5.94
C ASN A 109 -1.53 19.13 6.80
N SER A 110 -0.68 20.17 6.73
CA SER A 110 0.30 20.46 7.79
C SER A 110 -0.11 21.75 8.47
N SER A 111 -1.05 21.65 9.41
CA SER A 111 -1.42 22.75 10.30
C SER A 111 -0.57 22.69 11.56
N LEU A 112 0.63 23.28 11.53
CA LEU A 112 1.30 23.82 12.71
C LEU A 112 2.00 25.14 12.32
N SER A 113 1.69 26.14 13.13
CA SER A 113 1.86 27.59 13.01
C SER A 113 3.27 28.17 12.79
N ASP A 114 3.32 29.16 11.89
CA ASP A 114 4.04 30.44 11.88
C ASP A 114 5.40 30.62 12.61
N THR A 115 6.41 30.99 11.83
CA THR A 115 6.98 32.35 11.88
C THR A 115 7.83 32.68 10.64
N SER A 116 7.45 33.77 9.96
CA SER A 116 8.28 34.62 9.08
C SER A 116 9.25 33.95 8.09
N SER A 117 8.77 33.60 6.90
CA SER A 117 9.50 33.79 5.64
C SER A 117 8.52 33.71 4.48
N GLN A 118 8.78 34.45 3.40
CA GLN A 118 7.90 34.61 2.25
C GLN A 118 7.56 33.26 1.59
N THR A 119 6.48 32.61 2.02
CA THR A 119 6.01 31.37 1.41
C THR A 119 5.27 31.70 0.12
N ARG A 120 5.98 31.57 -1.01
CA ARG A 120 5.35 31.36 -2.32
C ARG A 120 4.28 30.30 -2.13
N ALA A 121 3.03 30.62 -2.51
CA ALA A 121 1.97 29.62 -2.61
C ALA A 121 2.53 28.39 -3.35
N PRO A 122 2.24 27.16 -2.89
CA PRO A 122 2.72 25.98 -3.58
C PRO A 122 2.27 26.06 -5.05
N PRO A 123 3.15 25.75 -6.01
CA PRO A 123 2.80 25.85 -7.42
C PRO A 123 1.55 25.01 -7.69
N LEU A 124 0.63 25.54 -8.50
CA LEU A 124 -0.55 24.82 -8.93
C LEU A 124 -0.10 23.54 -9.66
N THR A 125 -0.27 22.38 -9.04
CA THR A 125 0.10 21.10 -9.64
C THR A 125 -1.08 20.55 -10.43
N PHE A 126 -0.92 20.43 -11.74
CA PHE A 126 -1.86 19.68 -12.56
C PHE A 126 -1.73 18.20 -12.23
N VAL A 127 -2.83 17.49 -12.05
CA VAL A 127 -2.81 16.04 -11.78
C VAL A 127 -3.56 15.34 -12.90
N PHE A 128 -2.83 14.67 -13.79
CA PHE A 128 -3.44 13.92 -14.88
C PHE A 128 -4.03 12.58 -14.40
N PRO A 129 -4.99 12.00 -15.16
CA PRO A 129 -5.41 10.62 -14.97
C PRO A 129 -4.24 9.63 -15.01
N LEU A 130 -4.45 8.40 -14.55
CA LEU A 130 -3.42 7.37 -14.68
C LEU A 130 -3.16 7.10 -16.18
N PRO A 131 -1.92 6.85 -16.62
CA PRO A 131 -1.67 6.32 -17.97
C PRO A 131 -2.48 5.04 -18.21
N LYS A 132 -2.90 4.83 -19.46
CA LYS A 132 -3.60 3.60 -19.88
C LYS A 132 -2.66 2.40 -19.92
N ASN A 133 -1.35 2.64 -19.88
CA ASN A 133 -0.29 1.63 -19.93
C ASN A 133 -0.45 0.76 -21.18
N ASN A 134 -0.58 1.39 -22.35
CA ASN A 134 -0.97 0.71 -23.59
C ASN A 134 0.03 -0.37 -24.02
N ASN A 135 1.32 -0.15 -23.75
CA ASN A 135 2.42 -1.08 -24.03
C ASN A 135 2.67 -2.09 -22.89
N GLY A 136 1.96 -1.98 -21.77
CA GLY A 136 2.11 -2.88 -20.62
C GLY A 136 3.44 -2.75 -19.86
N LEU A 137 4.28 -1.77 -20.18
CA LEU A 137 5.62 -1.63 -19.59
C LEU A 137 5.60 -1.16 -18.14
N ILE A 138 4.56 -0.42 -17.74
CA ILE A 138 4.45 0.04 -16.36
C ILE A 138 3.95 -1.10 -15.49
N GLY A 139 4.81 -1.56 -14.58
CA GLY A 139 4.47 -2.60 -13.62
C GLY A 139 3.25 -2.23 -12.77
N TYR A 140 2.42 -3.22 -12.45
CA TYR A 140 1.21 -3.06 -11.64
C TYR A 140 1.49 -2.35 -10.31
N ARG A 141 2.59 -2.70 -9.64
CA ARG A 141 2.97 -2.14 -8.33
C ARG A 141 3.31 -0.66 -8.41
N LEU A 142 4.09 -0.26 -9.41
CA LEU A 142 4.38 1.15 -9.65
C LEU A 142 3.10 1.94 -9.98
N LEU A 143 2.22 1.41 -10.83
CA LEU A 143 0.92 2.04 -11.12
C LEU A 143 0.09 2.25 -9.85
N LEU A 144 0.01 1.22 -9.00
CA LEU A 144 -0.74 1.26 -7.76
C LEU A 144 -0.13 2.27 -6.78
N MET A 145 1.19 2.26 -6.60
CA MET A 145 1.91 3.21 -5.76
C MET A 145 1.74 4.66 -6.25
N ILE A 146 1.84 4.89 -7.56
CA ILE A 146 1.57 6.20 -8.17
C ILE A 146 0.13 6.63 -7.85
N LEU A 147 -0.84 5.72 -8.00
CA LEU A 147 -2.25 6.02 -7.75
C LEU A 147 -2.51 6.41 -6.29
N ARG A 148 -1.92 5.69 -5.33
CA ARG A 148 -1.96 6.00 -3.89
C ARG A 148 -1.36 7.36 -3.57
N LEU A 149 -0.18 7.64 -4.11
CA LEU A 149 0.58 8.85 -3.80
C LEU A 149 -0.03 10.10 -4.45
N LYS A 150 -0.56 9.98 -5.66
CA LYS A 150 -1.17 11.12 -6.36
C LYS A 150 -2.58 11.48 -5.86
N SER A 151 -3.25 10.56 -5.15
CA SER A 151 -4.66 10.69 -4.77
C SER A 151 -4.81 10.73 -3.25
N VAL A 152 -5.68 11.60 -2.75
CA VAL A 152 -6.15 11.49 -1.36
C VAL A 152 -7.17 10.35 -1.29
N PRO A 153 -7.19 9.52 -0.22
CA PRO A 153 -8.23 8.50 -0.02
C PRO A 153 -9.63 9.14 -0.02
N ASN A 154 -10.33 9.02 -1.15
CA ASN A 154 -11.67 9.55 -1.36
C ASN A 154 -12.41 8.72 -2.43
N LEU A 155 -13.71 8.99 -2.62
CA LEU A 155 -14.51 8.23 -3.59
C LEU A 155 -14.09 8.44 -5.06
N ILE A 156 -13.32 9.49 -5.37
CA ILE A 156 -12.73 9.66 -6.71
C ILE A 156 -11.64 8.62 -6.94
N LEU A 157 -10.82 8.33 -5.92
CA LEU A 157 -9.83 7.24 -5.99
C LEU A 157 -10.49 5.89 -6.24
N VAL A 158 -11.66 5.61 -5.63
CA VAL A 158 -12.43 4.39 -5.91
C VAL A 158 -12.77 4.25 -7.40
N ASN A 159 -13.14 5.35 -8.07
CA ASN A 159 -13.41 5.31 -9.52
C ASN A 159 -12.15 5.01 -10.35
N GLU A 160 -10.99 5.55 -9.97
CA GLU A 160 -9.72 5.23 -10.64
C GLU A 160 -9.31 3.78 -10.41
N LEU A 161 -9.53 3.24 -9.20
CA LEU A 161 -9.32 1.82 -8.87
C LEU A 161 -10.22 0.91 -9.71
N TYR A 162 -11.49 1.27 -9.91
CA TYR A 162 -12.38 0.51 -10.81
C TYR A 162 -11.90 0.50 -12.26
N LYS A 163 -11.38 1.63 -12.77
CA LYS A 163 -10.77 1.68 -14.11
C LYS A 163 -9.55 0.76 -14.20
N MET A 164 -8.72 0.74 -13.16
CA MET A 164 -7.56 -0.15 -13.08
C MET A 164 -7.97 -1.62 -13.02
N CYS A 165 -8.99 -1.98 -12.22
CA CYS A 165 -9.60 -3.31 -12.19
C CYS A 165 -10.04 -3.77 -13.59
N TYR A 166 -10.74 -2.89 -14.30
CA TYR A 166 -11.21 -3.18 -15.66
C TYR A 166 -10.04 -3.42 -16.63
N GLN A 167 -9.01 -2.57 -16.59
CA GLN A 167 -7.82 -2.75 -17.42
C GLN A 167 -7.08 -4.07 -17.12
N MET A 168 -6.98 -4.47 -15.85
CA MET A 168 -6.35 -5.73 -15.47
C MET A 168 -7.13 -6.94 -15.99
N ARG A 169 -8.46 -6.89 -15.97
CA ARG A 169 -9.32 -7.97 -16.52
C ARG A 169 -9.19 -8.09 -18.03
N LEU A 170 -9.13 -6.96 -18.75
CA LEU A 170 -9.03 -6.97 -20.21
C LEU A 170 -7.67 -7.44 -20.73
N LYS A 171 -6.58 -7.09 -20.03
CA LYS A 171 -5.21 -7.39 -20.46
C LYS A 171 -4.70 -8.75 -19.97
N GLY A 172 -5.46 -9.45 -19.12
CA GLY A 172 -5.08 -10.74 -18.56
C GLY A 172 -5.24 -11.87 -19.58
N ALA A 173 -4.14 -12.54 -19.92
CA ALA A 173 -4.21 -13.84 -20.60
C ALA A 173 -4.69 -14.93 -19.62
N SER A 174 -5.36 -15.97 -20.11
CA SER A 174 -5.81 -17.09 -19.27
C SER A 174 -4.66 -17.79 -18.53
N SER A 175 -3.46 -17.78 -19.10
CA SER A 175 -2.22 -18.29 -18.49
C SER A 175 -1.73 -17.47 -17.28
N GLU A 176 -2.20 -16.23 -17.11
CA GLU A 176 -1.85 -15.35 -15.99
C GLU A 176 -2.98 -15.18 -14.97
N ALA A 177 -4.03 -16.00 -15.05
CA ALA A 177 -5.25 -15.87 -14.24
C ALA A 177 -4.96 -15.74 -12.73
N VAL A 178 -4.03 -16.53 -12.19
CA VAL A 178 -3.64 -16.46 -10.76
C VAL A 178 -3.01 -15.11 -10.41
N LYS A 179 -2.10 -14.60 -11.24
CA LYS A 179 -1.46 -13.29 -11.03
C LYS A 179 -2.47 -12.15 -11.17
N VAL A 180 -3.42 -12.27 -12.11
CA VAL A 180 -4.51 -11.31 -12.28
C VAL A 180 -5.43 -11.33 -11.06
N GLN A 181 -5.77 -12.51 -10.54
CA GLN A 181 -6.62 -12.66 -9.37
C GLN A 181 -5.98 -12.00 -8.13
N ALA A 182 -4.69 -12.24 -7.87
CA ALA A 182 -3.97 -11.56 -6.77
C ALA A 182 -3.99 -10.03 -6.92
N LYS A 183 -3.79 -9.50 -8.14
CA LYS A 183 -3.91 -8.06 -8.43
C LYS A 183 -5.33 -7.52 -8.17
N LEU A 184 -6.37 -8.29 -8.50
CA LEU A 184 -7.77 -7.91 -8.24
C LEU A 184 -8.11 -7.96 -6.74
N THR A 185 -7.54 -8.92 -6.01
CA THR A 185 -7.62 -8.97 -4.55
C THR A 185 -7.00 -7.72 -3.93
N ASN A 186 -5.79 -7.34 -4.36
CA ASN A 186 -5.12 -6.14 -3.87
C ASN A 186 -5.93 -4.86 -4.19
N LEU A 187 -6.52 -4.77 -5.38
CA LEU A 187 -7.41 -3.64 -5.72
C LEU A 187 -8.69 -3.62 -4.87
N SER A 188 -9.19 -4.79 -4.44
CA SER A 188 -10.31 -4.85 -3.47
C SER A 188 -9.89 -4.29 -2.10
N TYR A 189 -8.68 -4.60 -1.64
CA TYR A 189 -8.13 -4.04 -0.40
C TYR A 189 -7.97 -2.52 -0.46
N GLU A 190 -7.61 -1.94 -1.60
CA GLU A 190 -7.61 -0.49 -1.80
C GLU A 190 -8.98 0.15 -1.60
N VAL A 191 -10.01 -0.44 -2.21
CA VAL A 191 -11.39 0.07 -2.08
C VAL A 191 -11.82 0.00 -0.62
N ILE A 192 -11.51 -1.10 0.06
CA ILE A 192 -11.77 -1.28 1.50
C ILE A 192 -11.05 -0.19 2.30
N MET A 193 -9.75 0.01 2.08
CA MET A 193 -8.95 1.04 2.73
C MET A 193 -9.58 2.43 2.58
N VAL A 194 -9.96 2.80 1.35
CA VAL A 194 -10.58 4.11 1.10
C VAL A 194 -11.90 4.25 1.85
N LEU A 195 -12.77 3.24 1.81
CA LEU A 195 -14.06 3.27 2.50
C LEU A 195 -13.89 3.29 4.03
N THR A 196 -12.89 2.60 4.57
CA THR A 196 -12.54 2.60 5.99
C THR A 196 -12.07 3.98 6.46
N ILE A 197 -11.14 4.62 5.74
CA ILE A 197 -10.61 5.95 6.09
C ILE A 197 -11.68 7.02 5.97
N THR A 198 -12.45 6.99 4.89
CA THR A 198 -13.54 7.94 4.65
C THR A 198 -14.77 7.67 5.52
N ARG A 199 -14.74 6.61 6.36
CA ARG A 199 -15.81 6.21 7.27
C ARG A 199 -17.14 5.92 6.56
N ASN A 200 -17.09 5.51 5.30
CA ASN A 200 -18.26 5.09 4.51
C ASN A 200 -18.63 3.64 4.87
N TYR A 201 -18.93 3.37 6.14
CA TYR A 201 -19.07 2.01 6.67
C TYR A 201 -20.25 1.24 6.09
N PHE A 202 -21.37 1.90 5.77
CA PHE A 202 -22.51 1.22 5.12
C PHE A 202 -22.12 0.68 3.75
N THR A 203 -21.48 1.52 2.91
CA THR A 203 -20.96 1.09 1.61
C THR A 203 -19.90 0.00 1.77
N LEU A 204 -19.02 0.11 2.77
CA LEU A 204 -18.02 -0.89 3.08
C LEU A 204 -18.64 -2.25 3.43
N LEU A 205 -19.64 -2.27 4.33
CA LEU A 205 -20.33 -3.50 4.72
C LEU A 205 -21.06 -4.15 3.54
N SER A 206 -21.73 -3.36 2.69
CA SER A 206 -22.35 -3.87 1.47
C SER A 206 -21.31 -4.44 0.49
N PHE A 207 -20.17 -3.76 0.33
CA PHE A 207 -19.09 -4.23 -0.53
C PHE A 207 -18.47 -5.54 -0.01
N LEU A 208 -18.18 -5.63 1.29
CA LEU A 208 -17.65 -6.85 1.93
C LEU A 208 -18.64 -8.01 1.83
N ALA A 209 -19.93 -7.77 2.04
CA ALA A 209 -20.97 -8.79 1.88
C ALA A 209 -21.03 -9.32 0.44
N SER A 210 -20.93 -8.43 -0.56
CA SER A 210 -20.87 -8.81 -1.98
C SER A 210 -19.63 -9.64 -2.29
N LEU A 211 -18.44 -9.20 -1.83
CA LEU A 211 -17.20 -9.94 -2.02
C LEU A 211 -17.28 -11.34 -1.40
N ARG A 212 -17.77 -11.43 -0.16
CA ARG A 212 -17.96 -12.70 0.53
C ARG A 212 -18.88 -13.64 -0.23
N HIS A 213 -19.99 -13.14 -0.74
CA HIS A 213 -20.93 -13.92 -1.54
C HIS A 213 -20.29 -14.42 -2.85
N ASP A 214 -19.62 -13.53 -3.59
CA ASP A 214 -18.98 -13.85 -4.86
C ASP A 214 -17.85 -14.90 -4.71
N ILE A 215 -17.05 -14.78 -3.65
CA ILE A 215 -15.97 -15.76 -3.35
C ILE A 215 -16.58 -17.08 -2.86
N GLY A 216 -17.62 -17.00 -2.01
CA GLY A 216 -18.33 -18.16 -1.49
C GLY A 216 -18.90 -19.04 -2.60
N ILE A 217 -19.58 -18.42 -3.58
CA ILE A 217 -20.11 -19.13 -4.76
C ILE A 217 -18.98 -19.82 -5.52
N LYS A 218 -17.88 -19.12 -5.84
CA LYS A 218 -16.76 -19.72 -6.58
C LYS A 218 -16.16 -20.93 -5.86
N SER A 219 -16.13 -20.88 -4.53
CA SER A 219 -15.55 -21.93 -3.68
C SER A 219 -16.38 -23.23 -3.59
N GLU A 220 -17.67 -23.20 -3.96
CA GLU A 220 -18.52 -24.40 -4.01
C GLU A 220 -18.31 -25.22 -5.28
N PHE A 221 -17.80 -24.61 -6.36
CA PHE A 221 -17.64 -25.26 -7.67
C PHE A 221 -16.20 -25.75 -7.95
N GLU A 222 -15.19 -25.24 -7.25
CA GLU A 222 -13.79 -25.63 -7.41
C GLU A 222 -13.18 -25.90 -6.02
N GLY A 223 -12.55 -27.06 -5.82
CA GLY A 223 -11.85 -27.36 -4.56
C GLY A 223 -10.93 -26.20 -4.17
N ARG A 224 -11.14 -25.60 -2.99
CA ARG A 224 -10.58 -24.29 -2.63
C ARG A 224 -9.09 -24.20 -2.92
N ALA A 225 -8.71 -23.37 -3.89
CA ALA A 225 -7.35 -22.88 -3.98
C ALA A 225 -7.01 -22.13 -2.67
N SER A 226 -5.82 -22.41 -2.10
CA SER A 226 -5.41 -21.85 -0.80
C SER A 226 -5.52 -20.32 -0.73
N HIS A 227 -5.25 -19.62 -1.84
CA HIS A 227 -5.37 -18.17 -1.96
C HIS A 227 -6.81 -17.66 -1.75
N ASP A 228 -7.81 -18.30 -2.36
CA ASP A 228 -9.20 -17.85 -2.26
C ASP A 228 -9.79 -18.11 -0.87
N LYS A 229 -9.31 -19.17 -0.20
CA LYS A 229 -9.63 -19.45 1.20
C LYS A 229 -9.14 -18.35 2.14
N MET A 230 -7.88 -17.92 1.97
CA MET A 230 -7.30 -16.82 2.75
C MET A 230 -8.02 -15.51 2.47
N PHE A 231 -8.28 -15.18 1.19
CA PHE A 231 -9.00 -13.95 0.85
C PHE A 231 -10.42 -13.93 1.42
N TYR A 232 -11.14 -15.06 1.38
CA TYR A 232 -12.46 -15.18 2.02
C TYR A 232 -12.39 -14.92 3.53
N SER A 233 -11.40 -15.50 4.22
CA SER A 233 -11.19 -15.28 5.65
C SER A 233 -10.89 -13.81 5.97
N ASN A 234 -10.05 -13.15 5.17
CA ASN A 234 -9.74 -11.72 5.34
C ASN A 234 -11.00 -10.86 5.20
N VAL A 235 -11.83 -11.13 4.19
CA VAL A 235 -13.11 -10.42 3.98
C VAL A 235 -14.06 -10.62 5.17
N CYS A 236 -14.16 -11.84 5.70
CA CYS A 236 -14.98 -12.12 6.90
C CYS A 236 -14.48 -11.34 8.12
N LEU A 237 -13.16 -11.32 8.37
CA LEU A 237 -12.58 -10.57 9.47
C LEU A 237 -12.84 -9.07 9.33
N LEU A 238 -12.66 -8.49 8.14
CA LEU A 238 -12.97 -7.09 7.88
C LEU A 238 -14.44 -6.76 8.09
N GLN A 239 -15.35 -7.68 7.74
CA GLN A 239 -16.78 -7.49 7.95
C GLN A 239 -17.12 -7.48 9.44
N VAL A 240 -16.54 -8.40 10.23
CA VAL A 240 -16.66 -8.43 11.69
C VAL A 240 -16.15 -7.12 12.29
N LEU A 241 -14.91 -6.72 11.98
CA LEU A 241 -14.30 -5.49 12.51
C LEU A 241 -15.11 -4.25 12.15
N THR A 242 -15.56 -4.13 10.90
CA THR A 242 -16.36 -2.99 10.45
C THR A 242 -17.71 -2.95 11.16
N THR A 243 -18.35 -4.10 11.36
CA THR A 243 -19.63 -4.19 12.09
C THR A 243 -19.44 -3.73 13.53
N LEU A 244 -18.43 -4.23 14.23
CA LEU A 244 -18.09 -3.81 15.60
C LEU A 244 -17.78 -2.31 15.68
N MET A 245 -17.08 -1.75 14.70
CA MET A 245 -16.75 -0.31 14.65
C MET A 245 -17.98 0.60 14.44
N VAL A 246 -18.98 0.12 13.70
CA VAL A 246 -20.27 0.84 13.57
C VAL A 246 -21.04 0.70 14.87
N TRP A 247 -21.13 -0.52 15.38
CA TRP A 247 -21.99 -0.84 16.50
C TRP A 247 -21.54 -0.23 17.83
N SER A 248 -20.22 -0.15 18.06
CA SER A 248 -19.62 0.58 19.19
C SER A 248 -19.95 2.07 19.23
N LYS A 249 -20.43 2.66 18.12
CA LYS A 249 -20.88 4.06 18.07
C LYS A 249 -22.37 4.22 18.27
N GLU A 250 -23.14 3.18 17.99
CA GLU A 250 -24.61 3.22 18.00
C GLU A 250 -25.22 2.64 19.27
N LYS A 251 -24.47 1.82 20.01
CA LYS A 251 -24.98 1.07 21.17
C LYS A 251 -24.30 1.41 22.48
N SER A 252 -25.03 1.13 23.56
CA SER A 252 -24.47 1.08 24.92
C SER A 252 -23.46 -0.05 25.07
N LYS A 253 -22.62 -0.01 26.12
CA LYS A 253 -21.63 -1.07 26.38
C LYS A 253 -22.33 -2.41 26.66
N GLU A 254 -23.42 -2.37 27.42
CA GLU A 254 -24.20 -3.55 27.77
C GLU A 254 -24.81 -4.24 26.55
N GLU A 255 -25.29 -3.47 25.57
CA GLU A 255 -25.78 -4.00 24.30
C GLU A 255 -24.64 -4.48 23.39
N PHE A 256 -23.52 -3.76 23.36
CA PHE A 256 -22.35 -4.10 22.54
C PHE A 256 -21.71 -5.42 22.98
N ASP A 257 -21.68 -5.70 24.29
CA ASP A 257 -21.15 -6.94 24.84
C ASP A 257 -22.04 -8.15 24.50
N GLN A 258 -23.30 -7.94 24.13
CA GLN A 258 -24.23 -8.96 23.64
C GLN A 258 -24.11 -9.17 22.12
N LEU A 259 -22.92 -9.57 21.67
CA LEU A 259 -22.56 -9.76 20.26
C LEU A 259 -23.69 -10.41 19.42
N PRO A 260 -24.05 -9.88 18.23
CA PRO A 260 -25.14 -10.42 17.44
C PRO A 260 -24.71 -11.76 16.86
N GLN A 261 -25.65 -12.71 16.77
CA GLN A 261 -25.37 -14.05 16.27
C GLN A 261 -24.72 -14.00 14.87
N ASP A 262 -25.19 -13.12 13.99
CA ASP A 262 -24.61 -12.95 12.65
C ASP A 262 -23.11 -12.61 12.69
N VAL A 263 -22.65 -11.81 13.66
CA VAL A 263 -21.22 -11.47 13.80
C VAL A 263 -20.43 -12.69 14.30
N VAL A 264 -21.01 -13.43 15.25
CA VAL A 264 -20.42 -14.67 15.77
C VAL A 264 -20.25 -15.68 14.64
N ASP A 265 -21.31 -15.91 13.86
CA ASP A 265 -21.32 -16.85 12.74
C ASP A 265 -20.26 -16.48 11.70
N ILE A 266 -20.15 -15.19 11.34
CA ILE A 266 -19.13 -14.71 10.40
C ILE A 266 -17.72 -14.90 10.97
N PHE A 267 -17.54 -14.66 12.27
CA PHE A 267 -16.23 -14.84 12.90
C PHE A 267 -15.76 -16.30 12.88
N THR A 268 -16.67 -17.28 12.96
CA THR A 268 -16.30 -18.71 12.83
C THR A 268 -15.70 -19.07 11.47
N LEU A 269 -15.90 -18.23 10.46
CA LEU A 269 -15.34 -18.41 9.11
C LEU A 269 -13.94 -17.80 8.96
N VAL A 270 -13.42 -17.14 10.00
CA VAL A 270 -12.09 -16.53 10.00
C VAL A 270 -11.05 -17.58 10.38
N GLU A 271 -10.03 -17.73 9.55
CA GLU A 271 -8.89 -18.61 9.78
C GLU A 271 -7.81 -17.96 10.65
N ASP A 272 -7.07 -18.80 11.37
CA ASP A 272 -5.99 -18.38 12.25
C ASP A 272 -4.97 -17.48 11.55
N THR A 273 -4.59 -17.77 10.31
CA THR A 273 -3.63 -16.95 9.54
C THR A 273 -4.03 -15.47 9.49
N SER A 274 -5.31 -15.19 9.28
CA SER A 274 -5.85 -13.82 9.21
C SER A 274 -5.81 -13.13 10.58
N LEU A 275 -6.10 -13.89 11.65
CA LEU A 275 -6.04 -13.40 13.04
C LEU A 275 -4.60 -13.18 13.50
N VAL A 276 -3.67 -14.06 13.14
CA VAL A 276 -2.24 -13.92 13.45
C VAL A 276 -1.70 -12.63 12.84
N LEU A 277 -2.05 -12.31 11.59
CA LEU A 277 -1.61 -11.07 10.93
C LEU A 277 -2.25 -9.81 11.56
N LEU A 278 -3.50 -9.88 11.98
CA LEU A 278 -4.11 -8.81 12.79
C LEU A 278 -3.36 -8.64 14.12
N LYS A 279 -3.06 -9.74 14.82
CA LYS A 279 -2.32 -9.75 16.08
C LYS A 279 -0.93 -9.14 15.92
N HIS A 280 -0.21 -9.50 14.85
CA HIS A 280 1.08 -8.89 14.51
C HIS A 280 0.97 -7.36 14.42
N VAL A 281 -0.02 -6.85 13.67
CA VAL A 281 -0.22 -5.40 13.53
C VAL A 281 -0.54 -4.73 14.86
N LEU A 282 -1.37 -5.37 15.68
CA LEU A 282 -1.71 -4.89 17.02
C LEU A 282 -0.46 -4.75 17.91
N LEU A 283 0.48 -5.69 17.82
CA LEU A 283 1.71 -5.68 18.63
C LEU A 283 2.77 -4.70 18.11
N CYS A 284 2.78 -4.40 16.81
CA CYS A 284 3.87 -3.67 16.17
C CYS A 284 3.52 -2.24 15.73
N VAL A 285 2.23 -1.91 15.60
CA VAL A 285 1.79 -0.61 15.06
C VAL A 285 0.83 0.09 16.03
N PRO A 286 1.17 1.29 16.53
CA PRO A 286 0.26 2.03 17.39
C PRO A 286 -0.99 2.49 16.61
N PRO A 287 -2.18 2.45 17.22
CA PRO A 287 -3.43 2.78 16.54
C PRO A 287 -3.52 4.24 16.07
N VAL A 288 -2.70 5.13 16.64
CA VAL A 288 -2.58 6.56 16.30
C VAL A 288 -1.12 6.90 15.97
N VAL A 289 -0.91 7.82 15.02
CA VAL A 289 0.43 8.29 14.63
C VAL A 289 1.12 8.97 15.81
N GLY A 290 2.33 8.52 16.14
CA GLY A 290 3.10 9.01 17.29
C GLY A 290 2.57 8.56 18.67
N GLY A 291 1.60 7.66 18.72
CA GLY A 291 1.11 7.08 19.98
C GLY A 291 2.11 6.11 20.60
N ALA A 292 2.18 6.08 21.93
CA ALA A 292 3.05 5.18 22.70
C ALA A 292 2.42 3.80 22.99
N ASP A 293 1.10 3.68 22.85
CA ASP A 293 0.36 2.48 23.27
C ASP A 293 0.48 1.34 22.24
N LEU A 294 1.45 0.45 22.45
CA LEU A 294 1.43 -0.92 21.92
C LEU A 294 0.61 -1.81 22.87
N HIS A 295 0.00 -2.88 22.35
CA HIS A 295 -0.89 -3.73 23.15
C HIS A 295 -0.09 -4.71 24.02
N ASP A 296 0.25 -4.30 25.24
CA ASP A 296 0.98 -5.13 26.21
C ASP A 296 0.19 -6.35 26.72
N ASN A 297 -1.15 -6.34 26.58
CA ASN A 297 -2.04 -7.34 27.16
C ASN A 297 -2.39 -8.52 26.24
N LEU A 298 -1.96 -8.50 24.97
CA LEU A 298 -2.14 -9.66 24.09
C LEU A 298 -1.08 -10.70 24.45
N GLU A 299 -1.48 -11.75 25.19
CA GLU A 299 -0.57 -12.84 25.56
C GLU A 299 0.17 -13.37 24.32
N THR A 300 1.51 -13.43 24.42
CA THR A 300 2.41 -13.96 23.38
C THR A 300 2.19 -15.47 23.23
N GLY A 301 1.13 -15.85 22.53
CA GLY A 301 0.85 -17.25 22.16
C GLY A 301 -0.62 -17.53 21.84
N ALA A 302 -1.56 -16.92 22.56
CA ALA A 302 -3.00 -17.16 22.34
C ALA A 302 -3.53 -16.39 21.12
N MET A 303 -4.45 -17.00 20.36
CA MET A 303 -5.17 -16.30 19.29
C MET A 303 -6.27 -15.41 19.87
N PRO A 304 -6.44 -14.18 19.35
CA PRO A 304 -7.42 -13.26 19.89
C PRO A 304 -8.84 -13.79 19.65
N THR A 305 -9.62 -13.87 20.72
CA THR A 305 -11.03 -14.26 20.67
C THR A 305 -11.89 -13.11 20.12
N LEU A 306 -13.12 -13.42 19.67
CA LEU A 306 -14.06 -12.39 19.24
C LEU A 306 -14.37 -11.36 20.34
N ALA A 307 -14.47 -11.80 21.60
CA ALA A 307 -14.72 -10.93 22.74
C ALA A 307 -13.55 -9.96 22.97
N GLU A 308 -12.30 -10.44 22.89
CA GLU A 308 -11.11 -9.59 22.99
C GLU A 308 -11.04 -8.60 21.82
N ILE A 309 -11.33 -9.02 20.60
CA ILE A 309 -11.40 -8.12 19.43
C ILE A 309 -12.48 -7.05 19.63
N ALA A 310 -13.66 -7.43 20.10
CA ALA A 310 -14.74 -6.50 20.39
C ALA A 310 -14.34 -5.48 21.46
N ASP A 311 -13.68 -5.93 22.53
CA ASP A 311 -13.17 -5.03 23.58
C ASP A 311 -12.09 -4.07 23.05
N LEU A 312 -11.17 -4.55 22.20
CA LEU A 312 -10.19 -3.70 21.53
C LEU A 312 -10.84 -2.66 20.61
N VAL A 313 -11.93 -2.99 19.91
CA VAL A 313 -12.70 -2.01 19.13
C VAL A 313 -13.36 -0.98 20.04
N TRP A 314 -14.04 -1.43 21.11
CA TRP A 314 -14.71 -0.57 22.09
C TRP A 314 -13.74 0.44 22.73
N ASN A 315 -12.56 -0.04 23.13
CA ASN A 315 -11.50 0.75 23.75
C ASN A 315 -10.67 1.57 22.75
N LYS A 316 -11.10 1.69 21.49
CA LYS A 316 -10.45 2.47 20.41
C LYS A 316 -9.01 2.04 20.15
N LYS A 317 -8.70 0.78 20.43
CA LYS A 317 -7.41 0.14 20.22
C LYS A 317 -7.30 -0.49 18.83
N ILE A 318 -8.43 -0.82 18.20
CA ILE A 318 -8.54 -1.09 16.76
C ILE A 318 -9.19 0.13 16.10
N LEU A 319 -8.45 0.79 15.21
CA LEU A 319 -8.91 1.94 14.43
C LEU A 319 -8.71 1.71 12.92
N ALA A 320 -9.11 2.69 12.11
CA ALA A 320 -8.89 2.67 10.67
C ALA A 320 -7.41 2.40 10.31
N ARG A 321 -6.46 2.97 11.08
CA ARG A 321 -5.02 2.73 10.88
C ARG A 321 -4.65 1.26 11.07
N THR A 322 -5.14 0.63 12.15
CA THR A 322 -4.93 -0.80 12.42
C THR A 322 -5.43 -1.63 11.23
N ILE A 323 -6.66 -1.38 10.78
CA ILE A 323 -7.24 -2.06 9.60
C ILE A 323 -6.37 -1.85 8.36
N CYS A 324 -5.94 -0.62 8.08
CA CYS A 324 -5.09 -0.32 6.93
C CYS A 324 -3.73 -1.04 7.01
N CYS A 325 -3.13 -1.14 8.21
CA CYS A 325 -1.88 -1.87 8.38
C CYS A 325 -2.09 -3.39 8.22
N THR A 326 -3.22 -3.93 8.67
CA THR A 326 -3.58 -5.33 8.43
C THR A 326 -3.80 -5.61 6.94
N LEU A 327 -4.54 -4.74 6.24
CA LEU A 327 -4.69 -4.81 4.78
C LEU A 327 -3.32 -4.79 4.07
N ALA A 328 -2.42 -3.92 4.53
CA ALA A 328 -1.06 -3.82 3.99
C ALA A 328 -0.28 -5.13 4.14
N THR A 329 -0.39 -5.82 5.27
CA THR A 329 0.24 -7.14 5.44
C THR A 329 -0.30 -8.16 4.43
N TRP A 330 -1.62 -8.25 4.25
CA TRP A 330 -2.23 -9.17 3.28
C TRP A 330 -1.87 -8.85 1.84
N GLU A 331 -1.78 -7.57 1.51
CA GLU A 331 -1.37 -7.13 0.19
C GLU A 331 0.07 -7.52 -0.11
N LEU A 332 0.98 -7.34 0.85
CA LEU A 332 2.37 -7.79 0.73
C LEU A 332 2.44 -9.32 0.55
N SER A 333 1.64 -10.09 1.29
CA SER A 333 1.54 -11.55 1.12
C SER A 333 1.03 -12.00 -0.26
N ASN A 334 0.28 -11.15 -0.96
CA ASN A 334 -0.17 -11.43 -2.33
C ASN A 334 0.87 -11.07 -3.40
N VAL A 335 1.82 -10.19 -3.06
CA VAL A 335 2.86 -9.69 -3.98
C VAL A 335 4.17 -10.44 -3.80
N PHE A 336 4.49 -10.79 -2.56
CA PHE A 336 5.74 -11.37 -2.12
C PHE A 336 5.50 -12.63 -1.31
N ARG A 337 6.56 -13.41 -1.11
CA ARG A 337 6.54 -14.46 -0.10
C ARG A 337 6.68 -13.78 1.25
N THR A 338 5.78 -14.08 2.18
CA THR A 338 5.82 -13.47 3.51
C THR A 338 5.68 -14.54 4.57
N GLU A 339 6.43 -14.38 5.64
CA GLU A 339 6.38 -15.25 6.82
C GLU A 339 6.43 -14.39 8.08
N LEU A 340 5.78 -14.85 9.14
CA LEU A 340 5.94 -14.26 10.47
C LEU A 340 6.96 -15.08 11.23
N VAL A 341 8.09 -14.45 11.55
CA VAL A 341 9.19 -15.07 12.28
C VAL A 341 9.29 -14.39 13.65
N GLU A 342 9.49 -15.19 14.69
CA GLU A 342 9.80 -14.68 16.02
C GLU A 342 11.30 -14.42 16.12
N GLU A 343 11.70 -13.15 16.16
CA GLU A 343 13.08 -12.72 16.35
C GLU A 343 13.16 -11.91 17.64
N GLU A 344 14.07 -12.30 18.54
CA GLU A 344 14.30 -11.57 19.81
C GLU A 344 13.03 -11.40 20.67
N GLY A 345 12.09 -12.35 20.59
CA GLY A 345 10.80 -12.29 21.30
C GLY A 345 9.79 -11.33 20.69
N GLN A 346 10.06 -10.81 19.48
CA GLN A 346 9.14 -9.98 18.71
C GLN A 346 8.71 -10.72 17.44
N LEU A 347 7.41 -10.76 17.19
CA LEU A 347 6.87 -11.28 15.93
C LEU A 347 7.14 -10.26 14.82
N ARG A 348 7.89 -10.64 13.79
CA ARG A 348 8.23 -9.77 12.66
C ARG A 348 7.73 -10.37 11.35
N LEU A 349 7.17 -9.52 10.49
CA LEU A 349 6.84 -9.88 9.13
C LEU A 349 8.11 -9.84 8.26
N VAL A 350 8.60 -11.02 7.89
CA VAL A 350 9.66 -11.18 6.90
C VAL A 350 9.04 -11.22 5.51
N VAL A 351 9.57 -10.40 4.61
CA VAL A 351 9.15 -10.34 3.21
C VAL A 351 10.32 -10.82 2.35
N GLU A 352 10.13 -11.92 1.63
CA GLU A 352 11.11 -12.48 0.73
C GLU A 352 10.78 -12.09 -0.72
N VAL A 353 11.79 -11.57 -1.41
CA VAL A 353 11.71 -11.18 -2.81
C VAL A 353 12.70 -12.02 -3.60
N VAL A 354 12.19 -12.99 -4.36
CA VAL A 354 13.02 -13.82 -5.23
C VAL A 354 13.35 -13.02 -6.50
N PRO A 355 14.64 -12.78 -6.81
CA PRO A 355 15.02 -12.07 -8.03
C PRO A 355 14.59 -12.89 -9.26
N LEU A 356 13.97 -12.22 -10.23
CA LEU A 356 13.47 -12.87 -11.45
C LEU A 356 14.57 -13.07 -12.49
N LEU A 357 15.65 -12.30 -12.41
CA LEU A 357 16.78 -12.27 -13.33
C LEU A 357 18.08 -12.03 -12.55
N ASP A 358 19.21 -12.47 -13.10
CA ASP A 358 20.54 -12.23 -12.53
C ASP A 358 21.07 -10.80 -12.78
N SER A 359 20.18 -9.81 -12.96
CA SER A 359 20.60 -8.44 -13.19
C SER A 359 21.00 -7.76 -11.87
N LYS A 360 21.99 -6.86 -11.93
CA LYS A 360 22.42 -6.08 -10.76
C LYS A 360 21.25 -5.28 -10.16
N LEU A 361 20.34 -4.77 -11.00
CA LEU A 361 19.16 -4.04 -10.53
C LEU A 361 18.16 -4.95 -9.80
N GLU A 362 17.99 -6.21 -10.24
CA GLU A 362 17.14 -7.17 -9.53
C GLU A 362 17.68 -7.48 -8.13
N GLN A 363 19.01 -7.57 -7.99
CA GLN A 363 19.64 -7.79 -6.68
C GLN A 363 19.34 -6.63 -5.72
N VAL A 364 19.50 -5.40 -6.19
CA VAL A 364 19.16 -4.19 -5.42
C VAL A 364 17.68 -4.18 -5.05
N TYR A 365 16.82 -4.55 -6.00
CA TYR A 365 15.38 -4.66 -5.75
C TYR A 365 15.04 -5.70 -4.69
N ALA A 366 15.71 -6.86 -4.72
CA ALA A 366 15.57 -7.94 -3.76
C ALA A 366 16.14 -7.58 -2.37
N ILE A 367 16.97 -6.54 -2.23
CA ILE A 367 17.47 -6.03 -0.93
C ILE A 367 16.52 -4.97 -0.35
N ILE A 368 16.01 -4.07 -1.20
CA ILE A 368 15.21 -2.92 -0.75
C ILE A 368 13.76 -3.32 -0.47
N MET A 369 13.14 -4.10 -1.36
CA MET A 369 11.71 -4.41 -1.26
C MET A 369 11.32 -5.25 -0.03
N PRO A 370 12.14 -6.20 0.48
CA PRO A 370 11.90 -6.85 1.77
C PRO A 370 11.66 -5.91 2.95
N ARG A 371 12.21 -4.69 2.91
CA ARG A 371 12.07 -3.70 3.99
C ARG A 371 10.60 -3.29 4.21
N TRP A 372 9.70 -3.55 3.27
CA TRP A 372 8.26 -3.36 3.47
C TRP A 372 7.73 -4.09 4.72
N GLY A 373 8.32 -5.22 5.11
CA GLY A 373 7.95 -5.92 6.36
C GLY A 373 8.11 -5.05 7.61
N LYS A 374 9.09 -4.13 7.62
CA LYS A 374 9.31 -3.15 8.69
C LYS A 374 8.43 -1.90 8.56
N TYR A 375 8.01 -1.56 7.34
CA TYR A 375 7.31 -0.31 7.02
C TYR A 375 5.86 -0.55 6.56
N ILE A 376 5.18 -1.55 7.12
CA ILE A 376 3.80 -1.90 6.75
C ILE A 376 2.81 -0.73 6.90
N ASN A 377 3.06 0.15 7.87
CA ASN A 377 2.30 1.37 8.13
C ASN A 377 2.37 2.39 6.99
N LYS A 378 3.37 2.28 6.11
CA LYS A 378 3.61 3.21 5.01
C LYS A 378 3.02 2.78 3.68
N VAL A 379 2.54 1.53 3.55
CA VAL A 379 2.09 0.92 2.28
C VAL A 379 1.02 1.75 1.58
N TYR A 380 0.08 2.32 2.33
CA TYR A 380 -1.00 3.13 1.78
C TYR A 380 -0.71 4.65 1.78
N GLY A 381 0.42 5.11 2.33
CA GLY A 381 0.80 6.53 2.34
C GLY A 381 -0.20 7.45 3.08
N ILE A 382 -0.75 6.97 4.20
CA ILE A 382 -1.79 7.64 5.01
C ILE A 382 -1.19 8.34 6.25
N GLU A 383 0.13 8.33 6.42
CA GLU A 383 0.80 8.90 7.60
C GLU A 383 0.78 10.42 7.68
#